data_AF-A0A7G3G9F2-F1
#
_entry.id   AF-A0A7G3G9F2-F1
#
_cell.length_a   1.000
_cell.length_b   1.000
_cell.length_c   1.000
_cell.angle_alpha   90.00
_cell.angle_beta   90.00
_cell.angle_gamma   90.00
#
_symmetry.space_group_name_H-M   'P 1'
#
loop_
_entity.id
_entity.type
_entity.pdbx_description
1 polymer ?
#
loop_
_entity_poly.entity_id
_entity_poly.type
_entity_poly.pdbx_seq_one_letter_code
_entity_poly.pdbx_strand_id
1 'polypeptide(L)'
;MAAIATELQNTVLINENIKMVIWNCFEINLMGLNAILLAKRAGRMARGFGVISGELRELSLQLQGSMNRLSSASQDMLAESSHSMTQERRNQMLLHTSEQSADNTTYLADTLSRTRLASDEHAARLRLVHQRLSEYIDEAYQACVFGVVIARAARIESAYSGEHSNVLAELSNDFASKVDSIVPRLEELRRISGNMK
;
A
#
# COMPACT_ATOMS: atom_id res chain seq x y z
N MET A 1 -16.03 13.32 16.04
CA MET A 1 -14.66 13.08 16.56
C MET A 1 -14.21 11.63 16.44
N ALA A 2 -15.04 10.63 16.77
CA ALA A 2 -14.64 9.21 16.67
C ALA A 2 -14.21 8.78 15.25
N ALA A 3 -15.00 9.11 14.21
CA ALA A 3 -14.67 8.76 12.82
C ALA A 3 -13.32 9.32 12.34
N ILE A 4 -12.96 10.51 12.81
CA ILE A 4 -11.71 11.20 12.46
C ILE A 4 -10.50 10.51 13.10
N ALA A 5 -10.61 10.14 14.38
CA ALA A 5 -9.55 9.43 15.08
C ALA A 5 -9.27 8.08 14.40
N THR A 6 -10.34 7.40 13.96
CA THR A 6 -10.25 6.16 13.20
C THR A 6 -9.56 6.37 11.85
N GLU A 7 -9.85 7.45 11.12
CA GLU A 7 -9.24 7.70 9.82
C GLU A 7 -7.75 8.04 9.92
N LEU A 8 -7.36 8.88 10.89
CA LEU A 8 -5.95 9.13 11.19
C LEU A 8 -5.21 7.85 11.58
N GLN A 9 -5.83 7.02 12.42
CA GLN A 9 -5.27 5.72 12.82
C GLN A 9 -5.10 4.79 11.61
N ASN A 10 -6.10 4.72 10.73
CA ASN A 10 -6.04 3.93 9.50
C ASN A 10 -4.87 4.38 8.63
N THR A 11 -4.65 5.68 8.47
CA THR A 11 -3.52 6.17 7.68
C THR A 11 -2.17 5.80 8.28
N VAL A 12 -2.03 5.89 9.61
CA VAL A 12 -0.77 5.50 10.28
C VAL A 12 -0.50 4.01 10.03
N LEU A 13 -1.51 3.16 10.20
CA LEU A 13 -1.41 1.72 9.94
C LEU A 13 -1.09 1.41 8.47
N ILE A 14 -1.69 2.15 7.53
CA ILE A 14 -1.37 2.03 6.10
C ILE A 14 0.11 2.32 5.86
N ASN A 15 0.60 3.45 6.36
CA ASN A 15 1.99 3.87 6.18
C ASN A 15 3.00 2.92 6.85
N GLU A 16 2.64 2.32 7.97
CA GLU A 16 3.48 1.31 8.63
C GLU A 16 3.59 0.04 7.78
N ASN A 17 2.46 -0.50 7.30
CA ASN A 17 2.47 -1.68 6.43
C ASN A 17 3.22 -1.42 5.12
N ILE A 18 3.03 -0.23 4.50
CA ILE A 18 3.79 0.21 3.32
C ILE A 18 5.30 0.12 3.56
N LYS A 19 5.80 0.65 4.68
CA LYS A 19 7.24 0.64 5.01
C LYS A 19 7.77 -0.78 5.14
N MET A 20 7.01 -1.66 5.80
CA MET A 20 7.38 -3.07 5.96
C MET A 20 7.45 -3.80 4.62
N VAL A 21 6.49 -3.55 3.72
CA VAL A 21 6.51 -4.12 2.37
C VAL A 21 7.70 -3.61 1.57
N ILE A 22 7.96 -2.30 1.59
CA ILE A 22 9.13 -1.70 0.91
C ILE A 22 10.43 -2.31 1.41
N TRP A 23 10.58 -2.50 2.72
CA TRP A 23 11.76 -3.10 3.32
C TRP A 23 12.00 -4.54 2.82
N ASN A 24 10.96 -5.38 2.85
CA ASN A 24 11.06 -6.75 2.33
C ASN A 24 11.39 -6.78 0.83
N CYS A 25 10.78 -5.88 0.04
CA CYS A 25 11.08 -5.77 -1.38
C CYS A 25 12.53 -5.34 -1.63
N PHE A 26 13.09 -4.45 -0.80
CA PHE A 26 14.50 -4.07 -0.88
C PHE A 26 15.44 -5.26 -0.62
N GLU A 27 15.14 -6.08 0.40
CA GLU A 27 15.91 -7.30 0.68
C GLU A 27 15.82 -8.31 -0.47
N ILE A 28 14.62 -8.58 -0.99
CA ILE A 28 14.41 -9.45 -2.16
C ILE A 28 15.22 -8.94 -3.37
N ASN A 29 15.22 -7.63 -3.61
CA ASN A 29 15.94 -7.02 -4.72
C ASN A 29 17.47 -7.26 -4.63
N LEU A 30 18.04 -7.14 -3.43
CA LEU A 30 19.45 -7.39 -3.17
C LEU A 30 19.80 -8.88 -3.25
N MET A 31 18.98 -9.74 -2.64
CA MET A 31 19.12 -11.18 -2.72
C MET A 31 19.04 -11.65 -4.18
N GLY A 32 18.11 -11.10 -4.97
CA GLY A 32 17.94 -11.37 -6.40
C GLY A 32 19.21 -11.10 -7.20
N LEU A 33 19.85 -9.96 -6.94
CA LEU A 33 21.12 -9.62 -7.59
C LEU A 33 22.23 -10.61 -7.25
N ASN A 34 22.39 -10.95 -5.97
CA ASN A 34 23.39 -11.90 -5.51
C ASN A 34 23.13 -13.30 -6.08
N ALA A 35 21.87 -13.73 -6.08
CA ALA A 35 21.42 -15.01 -6.63
C ALA A 35 21.71 -15.13 -8.14
N ILE A 36 21.47 -14.07 -8.92
CA ILE A 36 21.82 -14.03 -10.35
C ILE A 36 23.33 -14.21 -10.56
N LEU A 37 24.16 -13.57 -9.73
CA LEU A 37 25.61 -13.69 -9.82
C LEU A 37 26.08 -15.12 -9.49
N LEU A 38 25.54 -15.71 -8.42
CA LEU A 38 25.80 -17.09 -8.02
C LEU A 38 25.38 -18.08 -9.11
N ALA A 39 24.18 -17.90 -9.68
CA ALA A 39 23.67 -18.72 -10.78
C ALA A 39 24.59 -18.66 -12.01
N LYS A 40 25.08 -17.47 -12.37
CA LYS A 40 26.07 -17.31 -13.46
C LYS A 40 27.36 -18.08 -13.19
N ARG A 41 27.85 -18.06 -11.94
CA ARG A 41 29.07 -18.78 -11.53
C ARG A 41 28.86 -20.30 -11.54
N ALA A 42 27.69 -20.77 -11.12
CA ALA A 42 27.29 -22.18 -11.11
C ALA A 42 27.02 -22.76 -12.51
N GLY A 43 26.94 -21.92 -13.54
CA GLY A 43 26.85 -22.35 -14.93
C GLY A 43 25.48 -22.88 -15.32
N ARG A 44 25.44 -23.83 -16.26
CA ARG A 44 24.17 -24.24 -16.91
C ARG A 44 23.14 -24.86 -15.96
N MET A 45 23.60 -25.55 -14.91
CA MET A 45 22.74 -26.23 -13.94
C MET A 45 21.93 -25.26 -13.07
N ALA A 46 22.38 -24.01 -12.89
CA ALA A 46 21.68 -22.99 -12.11
C ALA A 46 21.03 -21.89 -12.98
N ARG A 47 20.96 -22.09 -14.30
CA ARG A 47 20.41 -21.06 -15.21
C ARG A 47 18.95 -20.76 -14.92
N GLY A 48 18.13 -21.78 -14.64
CA GLY A 48 16.71 -21.60 -14.29
C GLY A 48 16.56 -20.77 -13.02
N PHE A 49 17.31 -21.11 -11.97
CA PHE A 49 17.35 -20.32 -10.73
C PHE A 49 17.74 -18.85 -10.97
N GLY A 50 18.71 -18.59 -11.85
CA GLY A 50 19.11 -17.23 -12.22
C GLY A 50 18.02 -16.43 -12.93
N VAL A 51 17.22 -17.07 -13.79
CA VAL A 51 16.07 -16.42 -14.45
C VAL A 51 14.99 -16.09 -13.42
N ILE A 52 14.62 -17.05 -12.57
CA ILE A 52 13.61 -16.87 -11.53
C ILE A 52 14.03 -15.79 -10.53
N SER A 53 15.32 -15.71 -10.19
CA SER A 53 15.86 -14.64 -9.34
C SER A 53 15.72 -13.26 -9.98
N GLY A 54 15.78 -13.19 -11.31
CA GLY A 54 15.46 -11.98 -12.08
C GLY A 54 14.00 -11.59 -11.98
N GLU A 55 13.09 -12.56 -12.10
CA GLU A 55 11.64 -12.31 -11.96
C GLU A 55 11.27 -11.83 -10.55
N LEU A 56 11.83 -12.45 -9.50
CA LEU A 56 11.63 -11.98 -8.12
C LEU A 56 12.17 -10.55 -7.91
N ARG A 57 13.27 -10.22 -8.56
CA ARG A 57 13.83 -8.86 -8.53
C ARG A 57 12.88 -7.87 -9.20
N GLU A 58 12.40 -8.16 -10.41
CA GLU A 58 11.44 -7.29 -11.10
C GLU A 58 10.15 -7.11 -10.31
N LEU A 59 9.61 -8.20 -9.75
CA LEU A 59 8.46 -8.15 -8.86
C LEU A 59 8.72 -7.22 -7.66
N SER A 60 9.88 -7.33 -7.01
CA SER A 60 10.21 -6.50 -5.85
C SER A 60 10.25 -5.00 -6.19
N LEU A 61 10.63 -4.64 -7.42
CA LEU A 61 10.61 -3.26 -7.90
C LEU A 61 9.18 -2.81 -8.22
N GLN A 62 8.37 -3.68 -8.82
CA GLN A 62 6.94 -3.41 -9.07
C GLN A 62 6.17 -3.19 -7.77
N LEU A 63 6.39 -4.03 -6.75
CA LEU A 63 5.78 -3.89 -5.44
C LEU A 63 6.20 -2.59 -4.75
N GLN A 64 7.50 -2.23 -4.80
CA GLN A 64 7.97 -0.93 -4.30
C GLN A 64 7.29 0.24 -5.01
N GLY A 65 7.16 0.19 -6.34
CA GLY A 65 6.44 1.20 -7.11
C GLY A 65 4.99 1.34 -6.66
N SER A 66 4.30 0.22 -6.45
CA SER A 66 2.92 0.20 -5.96
C SER A 66 2.80 0.77 -4.55
N MET A 67 3.72 0.41 -3.65
CA MET A 67 3.78 0.96 -2.28
C MET A 67 4.05 2.48 -2.27
N ASN A 68 4.85 2.99 -3.20
CA ASN A 68 5.07 4.43 -3.34
C ASN A 68 3.82 5.17 -3.79
N ARG A 69 3.08 4.63 -4.78
CA ARG A 69 1.78 5.19 -5.20
C ARG A 69 0.77 5.16 -4.05
N LEU A 70 0.76 4.08 -3.28
CA LEU A 70 -0.10 3.93 -2.11
C LEU A 70 0.24 4.94 -1.02
N SER A 71 1.54 5.21 -0.80
CA SER A 71 2.02 6.23 0.14
C SER A 71 1.56 7.63 -0.27
N SER A 72 1.66 7.98 -1.56
CA SER A 72 1.15 9.26 -2.07
C SER A 72 -0.38 9.37 -1.90
N ALA A 73 -1.14 8.33 -2.27
CA ALA A 73 -2.60 8.34 -2.08
C ALA A 73 -3.01 8.45 -0.60
N SER A 74 -2.25 7.79 0.29
CA SER A 74 -2.41 7.88 1.76
C SER A 74 -2.17 9.30 2.28
N GLN A 75 -1.18 10.02 1.73
CA GLN A 75 -0.93 11.43 2.06
C GLN A 75 -2.05 12.35 1.54
N ASP A 76 -2.51 12.13 0.31
CA ASP A 76 -3.64 12.88 -0.26
C ASP A 76 -4.91 12.68 0.57
N MET A 77 -5.17 11.45 1.02
CA MET A 77 -6.26 11.10 1.91
C MET A 77 -6.20 11.86 3.23
N LEU A 78 -5.02 11.90 3.87
CA LEU A 78 -4.82 12.70 5.10
C LEU A 78 -5.12 14.19 4.88
N ALA A 79 -4.67 14.74 3.76
CA ALA A 79 -4.87 16.15 3.45
C ALA A 79 -6.37 16.47 3.29
N GLU A 80 -7.10 15.62 2.55
CA GLU A 80 -8.55 15.78 2.35
C GLU A 80 -9.36 15.55 3.63
N SER A 81 -9.01 14.55 4.44
CA SER A 81 -9.65 14.34 5.74
C SER A 81 -9.40 15.53 6.68
N SER A 82 -8.17 16.08 6.72
CA SER A 82 -7.85 17.26 7.53
C SER A 82 -8.59 18.53 7.07
N HIS A 83 -8.77 18.70 5.76
CA HIS A 83 -9.57 19.79 5.23
C HIS A 83 -11.04 19.65 5.62
N SER A 84 -11.60 18.45 5.43
CA SER A 84 -12.97 18.11 5.81
C SER A 84 -13.21 18.35 7.31
N MET A 85 -12.23 18.03 8.16
CA MET A 85 -12.29 18.31 9.61
C MET A 85 -12.38 19.81 9.93
N THR A 86 -11.51 20.61 9.31
CA THR A 86 -11.45 22.05 9.56
C THR A 86 -12.75 22.72 9.11
N GLN A 87 -13.30 22.25 8.00
CA GLN A 87 -14.57 22.71 7.46
C GLN A 87 -15.76 22.32 8.32
N GLU A 88 -15.82 21.07 8.80
CA GLU A 88 -16.88 20.61 9.69
C GLU A 88 -16.90 21.39 11.00
N ARG A 89 -15.72 21.64 11.59
CA ARG A 89 -15.60 22.47 12.79
C ARG A 89 -16.08 23.91 12.55
N ARG A 90 -15.77 24.48 11.37
CA ARG A 90 -16.23 25.82 10.98
C ARG A 90 -17.75 25.84 10.78
N ASN A 91 -18.33 24.83 10.16
CA ASN A 91 -19.77 24.68 9.98
C ASN A 91 -20.51 24.57 11.31
N GLN A 92 -20.00 23.79 12.26
CA GLN A 92 -20.58 23.68 13.60
C GLN A 92 -20.59 25.02 14.34
N MET A 93 -19.49 25.78 14.29
CA MET A 93 -19.46 27.13 14.88
C MET A 93 -20.46 28.08 14.21
N LEU A 94 -20.57 28.05 12.88
CA LEU A 94 -21.53 28.86 12.12
C LEU A 94 -22.99 28.54 12.49
N LEU A 95 -23.32 27.25 12.62
CA LEU A 95 -24.65 26.81 13.06
C LEU A 95 -24.96 27.31 14.47
N HIS A 96 -24.01 27.16 15.40
CA HIS A 96 -24.17 27.61 16.78
C HIS A 96 -24.40 29.13 16.89
N THR A 97 -23.70 29.93 16.08
CA THR A 97 -23.91 31.38 16.02
C THR A 97 -25.22 31.77 15.33
N SER A 98 -25.69 30.96 14.38
CA SER A 98 -26.96 31.16 13.67
C SER A 98 -28.15 30.92 14.59
N GLU A 99 -28.08 29.95 15.50
CA GLU A 99 -29.15 29.71 16.49
C GLU A 99 -29.27 30.85 17.51
N GLN A 100 -28.18 31.57 17.79
CA GLN A 100 -28.17 32.69 18.73
C GLN A 100 -28.51 34.05 18.10
N SER A 101 -28.50 34.17 16.77
CA SER A 101 -28.65 35.46 16.07
C SER A 101 -29.85 35.43 15.11
N ALA A 102 -31.00 35.97 15.52
CA ALA A 102 -32.23 35.95 14.72
C ALA A 102 -32.21 36.90 13.50
N ASP A 103 -31.37 37.94 13.50
CA ASP A 103 -31.49 39.09 12.60
C ASP A 103 -30.76 38.99 11.23
N ASN A 104 -29.93 37.96 10.99
CA ASN A 104 -29.10 37.89 9.78
C ASN A 104 -29.23 36.56 8.99
N THR A 105 -30.45 36.06 8.88
CA THR A 105 -30.78 34.71 8.41
C THR A 105 -30.42 34.46 6.93
N THR A 106 -30.54 35.45 6.05
CA THR A 106 -30.32 35.28 4.59
C THR A 106 -28.85 35.13 4.22
N TYR A 107 -27.96 35.96 4.78
CA TYR A 107 -26.51 35.88 4.54
C TYR A 107 -25.93 34.59 5.12
N LEU A 108 -26.41 34.18 6.30
CA LEU A 108 -26.04 32.92 6.93
C LEU A 108 -26.51 31.71 6.13
N ALA A 109 -27.73 31.74 5.57
CA ALA A 109 -28.25 30.68 4.71
C ALA A 109 -27.42 30.51 3.42
N ASP A 110 -27.01 31.61 2.77
CA ASP A 110 -26.11 31.55 1.59
C ASP A 110 -24.74 30.99 1.99
N THR A 111 -24.17 31.43 3.11
CA THR A 111 -22.86 30.95 3.59
C THR A 111 -22.89 29.45 3.91
N LEU A 112 -23.94 28.97 4.60
CA LEU A 112 -24.14 27.54 4.89
C LEU A 112 -24.35 26.72 3.61
N SER A 113 -25.01 27.27 2.60
CA SER A 113 -25.20 26.60 1.32
C SER A 113 -23.87 26.42 0.57
N ARG A 114 -23.03 27.46 0.55
CA ARG A 114 -21.68 27.39 -0.04
C ARG A 114 -20.78 26.41 0.69
N THR A 115 -20.82 26.38 2.02
CA THR A 115 -19.98 25.43 2.78
C THR A 115 -20.48 23.99 2.68
N ARG A 116 -21.79 23.76 2.51
CA ARG A 116 -22.33 22.43 2.18
C ARG A 116 -21.84 21.93 0.82
N LEU A 117 -21.92 22.76 -0.21
CA LEU A 117 -21.41 22.41 -1.54
C LEU A 117 -19.93 22.03 -1.52
N ALA A 118 -19.10 22.85 -0.86
CA ALA A 118 -17.67 22.53 -0.71
C ALA A 118 -17.47 21.24 0.09
N SER A 119 -18.27 20.97 1.12
CA SER A 119 -18.19 19.74 1.90
C SER A 119 -18.53 18.51 1.06
N ASP A 120 -19.52 18.63 0.17
CA ASP A 120 -19.91 17.57 -0.75
C ASP A 120 -18.80 17.30 -1.78
N GLU A 121 -18.10 18.34 -2.26
CA GLU A 121 -16.93 18.20 -3.14
C GLU A 121 -15.77 17.47 -2.45
N HIS A 122 -15.44 17.82 -1.20
CA HIS A 122 -14.41 17.12 -0.43
C HIS A 122 -14.78 15.67 -0.14
N ALA A 123 -16.05 15.40 0.20
CA ALA A 123 -16.53 14.03 0.38
C ALA A 123 -16.42 13.21 -0.92
N ALA A 124 -16.73 13.81 -2.08
CA ALA A 124 -16.57 13.17 -3.37
C ALA A 124 -15.09 12.89 -3.69
N ARG A 125 -14.20 13.84 -3.41
CA ARG A 125 -12.76 13.65 -3.61
C ARG A 125 -12.19 12.58 -2.70
N LEU A 126 -12.59 12.54 -1.43
CA LEU A 126 -12.17 11.52 -0.47
C LEU A 126 -12.59 10.11 -0.94
N ARG A 127 -13.82 9.95 -1.46
CA ARG A 127 -14.26 8.69 -2.08
C ARG A 127 -13.39 8.26 -3.25
N LEU A 128 -12.98 9.20 -4.11
CA LEU A 128 -12.09 8.91 -5.24
C LEU A 128 -10.71 8.44 -4.76
N VAL A 129 -10.17 9.08 -3.72
CA VAL A 129 -8.89 8.68 -3.12
C VAL A 129 -8.99 7.28 -2.51
N HIS A 130 -10.05 6.99 -1.75
CA HIS A 130 -10.31 5.64 -1.20
C HIS A 130 -10.39 4.57 -2.28
N GLN A 131 -11.07 4.89 -3.41
CA GLN A 131 -11.16 3.97 -4.54
C GLN A 131 -9.78 3.66 -5.14
N ARG A 132 -8.97 4.70 -5.42
CA ARG A 132 -7.61 4.52 -5.95
C ARG A 132 -6.72 3.74 -4.99
N LEU A 133 -6.86 4.01 -3.69
CA LEU A 133 -6.13 3.32 -2.64
C LEU A 133 -6.43 1.81 -2.66
N SER A 134 -7.72 1.44 -2.77
CA SER A 134 -8.15 0.05 -2.93
C SER A 134 -7.59 -0.59 -4.20
N GLU A 135 -7.64 0.13 -5.34
CA GLU A 135 -7.12 -0.36 -6.63
C GLU A 135 -5.61 -0.68 -6.55
N TYR A 136 -4.81 0.21 -5.95
CA TYR A 136 -3.37 -0.02 -5.77
C TYR A 136 -3.06 -1.17 -4.82
N ILE A 137 -3.86 -1.36 -3.76
CA ILE A 137 -3.68 -2.50 -2.84
C ILE A 137 -4.00 -3.81 -3.55
N ASP A 138 -5.09 -3.87 -4.31
CA ASP A 138 -5.47 -5.08 -5.05
C ASP A 138 -4.43 -5.42 -6.14
N GLU A 139 -3.90 -4.42 -6.86
CA GLU A 139 -2.79 -4.59 -7.81
C GLU A 139 -1.54 -5.17 -7.11
N ALA A 140 -1.13 -4.59 -5.98
CA ALA A 140 0.02 -5.07 -5.21
C ALA A 140 -0.20 -6.48 -4.65
N TYR A 141 -1.40 -6.79 -4.19
CA TYR A 141 -1.76 -8.11 -3.69
C TYR A 141 -1.66 -9.18 -4.78
N GLN A 142 -2.22 -8.91 -5.97
CA GLN A 142 -2.13 -9.83 -7.10
C GLN A 142 -0.68 -10.08 -7.53
N ALA A 143 0.13 -9.03 -7.61
CA ALA A 143 1.55 -9.15 -7.91
C ALA A 143 2.27 -10.02 -6.86
N CYS A 144 1.99 -9.81 -5.57
CA CYS A 144 2.60 -10.58 -4.49
C CYS A 144 2.21 -12.06 -4.52
N VAL A 145 0.94 -12.38 -4.82
CA VAL A 145 0.47 -13.77 -4.98
C VAL A 145 1.22 -14.47 -6.11
N PHE A 146 1.44 -13.78 -7.23
CA PHE A 146 2.30 -14.30 -8.31
C PHE A 146 3.73 -14.53 -7.82
N GLY A 147 4.27 -13.62 -7.00
CA GLY A 147 5.55 -13.78 -6.33
C GLY A 147 5.71 -15.04 -5.49
N VAL A 148 4.66 -15.44 -4.75
CA VAL A 148 4.68 -16.68 -3.97
C VAL A 148 4.88 -17.90 -4.89
N VAL A 149 4.24 -17.88 -6.07
CA VAL A 149 4.41 -18.94 -7.07
C VAL A 149 5.84 -18.94 -7.64
N ILE A 150 6.39 -17.78 -7.97
CA ILE A 150 7.76 -17.64 -8.45
C ILE A 150 8.75 -18.15 -7.39
N ALA A 151 8.59 -17.77 -6.13
CA ALA A 151 9.46 -18.20 -5.04
C ALA A 151 9.41 -19.72 -4.82
N ARG A 152 8.24 -20.35 -5.01
CA ARG A 152 8.12 -21.81 -5.00
C ARG A 152 8.84 -22.46 -6.18
N ALA A 153 8.73 -21.87 -7.38
CA ALA A 153 9.46 -22.34 -8.55
C ALA A 153 10.99 -22.24 -8.33
N ALA A 154 11.46 -21.17 -7.67
CA ALA A 154 12.87 -21.03 -7.28
C ALA A 154 13.35 -22.21 -6.43
N ARG A 155 12.51 -22.72 -5.52
CA ARG A 155 12.86 -23.86 -4.65
C ARG A 155 13.05 -25.13 -5.46
N ILE A 156 12.19 -25.35 -6.45
CA ILE A 156 12.29 -26.48 -7.36
C ILE A 156 13.59 -26.38 -8.15
N GLU A 157 13.86 -25.25 -8.82
CA GLU A 157 15.09 -25.05 -9.59
C GLU A 157 16.35 -25.20 -8.73
N SER A 158 16.32 -24.71 -7.49
CA SER A 158 17.45 -24.82 -6.56
C SER A 158 17.84 -26.28 -6.26
N ALA A 159 16.87 -27.20 -6.23
CA ALA A 159 17.12 -28.62 -6.01
C ALA A 159 17.82 -29.31 -7.20
N TYR A 160 17.71 -28.77 -8.41
CA TYR A 160 18.32 -29.33 -9.63
C TYR A 160 19.66 -28.69 -10.00
N SER A 161 20.23 -27.87 -9.11
CA SER A 161 21.44 -27.05 -9.38
C SER A 161 22.79 -27.80 -9.31
N GLY A 162 22.77 -29.12 -9.14
CA GLY A 162 23.99 -29.92 -8.95
C GLY A 162 24.76 -29.55 -7.67
N GLU A 163 26.07 -29.32 -7.77
CA GLU A 163 26.95 -29.03 -6.62
C GLU A 163 26.55 -27.78 -5.81
N HIS A 164 25.84 -26.84 -6.42
CA HIS A 164 25.40 -25.60 -5.76
C HIS A 164 24.01 -25.70 -5.11
N SER A 165 23.39 -26.89 -5.10
CA SER A 165 22.01 -27.06 -4.64
C SER A 165 21.79 -26.57 -3.20
N ASN A 166 22.70 -26.88 -2.28
CA ASN A 166 22.53 -26.49 -0.87
C ASN A 166 22.49 -24.95 -0.69
N VAL A 167 23.41 -24.24 -1.34
CA VAL A 167 23.49 -22.77 -1.24
C VAL A 167 22.29 -22.10 -1.91
N LEU A 168 21.88 -22.60 -3.09
CA LEU A 168 20.73 -22.03 -3.79
C LEU A 168 19.41 -22.38 -3.10
N ALA A 169 19.31 -23.52 -2.42
CA ALA A 169 18.14 -23.90 -1.64
C ALA A 169 17.96 -22.99 -0.41
N GLU A 170 19.05 -22.62 0.27
CA GLU A 170 19.02 -21.65 1.36
C GLU A 170 18.52 -20.28 0.87
N LEU A 171 19.13 -19.73 -0.18
CA LEU A 171 18.68 -18.50 -0.84
C LEU A 171 17.22 -18.56 -1.27
N SER A 172 16.78 -19.70 -1.81
CA SER A 172 15.40 -19.89 -2.24
C SER A 172 14.42 -19.91 -1.07
N ASN A 173 14.80 -20.49 0.06
CA ASN A 173 13.98 -20.46 1.26
C ASN A 173 13.87 -19.05 1.82
N ASP A 174 14.96 -18.28 1.79
CA ASP A 174 14.95 -16.89 2.21
C ASP A 174 14.03 -16.04 1.32
N PHE A 175 14.06 -16.24 -0.01
CA PHE A 175 13.12 -15.57 -0.92
C PHE A 175 11.67 -15.89 -0.57
N ALA A 176 11.35 -17.17 -0.39
CA ALA A 176 10.00 -17.59 -0.04
C ALA A 176 9.56 -16.97 1.29
N SER A 177 10.41 -17.00 2.32
CA SER A 177 10.13 -16.39 3.62
C SER A 177 9.83 -14.89 3.52
N LYS A 178 10.64 -14.14 2.74
CA LYS A 178 10.42 -12.70 2.55
C LYS A 178 9.14 -12.40 1.77
N VAL A 179 8.86 -13.12 0.69
CA VAL A 179 7.63 -12.95 -0.09
C VAL A 179 6.41 -13.32 0.75
N ASP A 180 6.45 -14.44 1.47
CA ASP A 180 5.35 -14.89 2.35
C ASP A 180 5.09 -13.88 3.47
N SER A 181 6.10 -13.16 3.95
CA SER A 181 5.94 -12.10 4.96
C SER A 181 5.28 -10.82 4.44
N ILE A 182 5.24 -10.61 3.12
CA ILE A 182 4.57 -9.45 2.48
C ILE A 182 3.05 -9.68 2.42
N VAL A 183 2.61 -10.90 2.12
CA VAL A 183 1.19 -11.26 1.98
C VAL A 183 0.31 -10.76 3.14
N PRO A 184 0.61 -11.06 4.42
CA PRO A 184 -0.25 -10.62 5.53
C PRO A 184 -0.29 -9.09 5.68
N ARG A 185 0.74 -8.37 5.23
CA ARG A 185 0.75 -6.90 5.25
C ARG A 185 -0.19 -6.32 4.20
N LEU A 186 -0.23 -6.92 3.02
CA LEU A 186 -1.16 -6.54 1.96
C LEU A 186 -2.61 -6.94 2.31
N GLU A 187 -2.82 -8.05 3.00
CA GLU A 187 -4.14 -8.44 3.52
C GLU A 187 -4.65 -7.44 4.57
N GLU A 188 -3.78 -7.01 5.48
CA GLU A 188 -4.14 -5.99 6.47
C GLU A 188 -4.47 -4.64 5.80
N LEU A 189 -3.69 -4.22 4.81
CA LEU A 189 -4.00 -3.04 4.00
C LEU A 189 -5.38 -3.15 3.32
N ARG A 190 -5.69 -4.32 2.75
CA ARG A 190 -6.97 -4.59 2.09
C ARG A 190 -8.14 -4.57 3.09
N ARG A 191 -7.93 -5.09 4.30
CA ARG A 191 -8.89 -5.04 5.40
C ARG A 191 -9.17 -3.60 5.84
N ILE A 192 -8.12 -2.80 6.00
CA ILE A 192 -8.25 -1.37 6.35
C ILE A 192 -9.02 -0.64 5.26
N SER A 193 -8.64 -0.79 3.99
CA SER A 193 -9.34 -0.17 2.85
C SER A 193 -10.79 -0.62 2.74
N GLY A 194 -11.10 -1.90 3.03
CA GLY A 194 -12.47 -2.42 3.05
C GLY A 194 -13.35 -1.79 4.13
N ASN A 195 -12.77 -1.46 5.29
CA ASN A 195 -13.49 -0.80 6.39
C ASN A 195 -13.70 0.71 6.16
N MET A 196 -13.11 1.28 5.11
CA MET A 196 -13.21 2.70 4.77
C MET A 196 -14.34 2.99 3.76
N LYS A 197 -15.02 1.95 3.28
CA LYS A 197 -16.26 2.03 2.47
C LYS A 197 -17.48 2.17 3.37
#